data_AF-A0A2S5LDM7-F1
#
_entry.id   AF-A0A2S5LDM7-F1
#
_cell.length_a   1.000
_cell.length_b   1.000
_cell.length_c   1.000
_cell.angle_alpha   90.00
_cell.angle_beta   90.00
_cell.angle_gamma   90.00
#
_symmetry.space_group_name_H-M   'P 1'
#
loop_
_entity.id
_entity.type
_entity.pdbx_description
1 polymer ?
#
loop_
_entity_poly.entity_id
_entity_poly.type
_entity_poly.pdbx_seq_one_letter_code
_entity_poly.pdbx_strand_id
1 'polypeptide(L)' 'MIIVINYFVILGFVASVFLSSIGLLTLIYLIKPKKLPMDESNRINHIRLWWFVITRPELFVREFAWLQFDELDNINKDK' A
#
# COMPACT_ATOMS: atom_id res chain seq x y z
N MET A 1 32.78 14.56 -13.88
CA MET A 1 32.43 13.13 -13.74
C MET A 1 32.19 12.73 -12.29
N ILE A 2 33.15 12.94 -11.37
CA ILE A 2 33.00 12.59 -9.94
C ILE A 2 31.78 13.27 -9.26
N ILE A 3 31.58 14.56 -9.51
CA ILE A 3 30.44 15.32 -8.95
C ILE A 3 29.09 14.72 -9.39
N VAL A 4 28.98 14.32 -10.66
CA VAL A 4 27.77 13.73 -11.22
C VAL A 4 27.48 12.37 -10.59
N ILE A 5 28.50 11.53 -10.42
CA ILE A 5 28.37 10.23 -9.74
C ILE A 5 27.91 10.40 -8.30
N ASN A 6 28.54 11.33 -7.55
CA ASN A 6 28.15 11.60 -6.16
C ASN A 6 26.69 12.07 -6.05
N TYR A 7 26.23 12.89 -7.00
CA TYR A 7 24.84 13.33 -7.04
C TYR A 7 23.87 12.15 -7.18
N PHE A 8 24.11 11.24 -8.11
CA PHE A 8 23.27 10.04 -8.28
C PHE A 8 23.30 9.13 -7.05
N VAL A 9 24.46 8.97 -6.41
CA VAL A 9 24.58 8.18 -5.18
C VAL A 9 23.75 8.79 -4.05
N ILE A 10 23.82 10.11 -3.86
CA ILE A 10 23.02 10.81 -2.84
C ILE A 10 21.52 10.66 -3.13
N LEU A 11 21.11 10.84 -4.40
CA LEU A 11 19.72 10.71 -4.80
C LEU A 11 19.20 9.28 -4.56
N GLY A 12 19.99 8.27 -4.94
CA GLY A 12 19.68 6.87 -4.69
C GLY A 12 19.59 6.54 -3.20
N PHE A 13 20.50 7.11 -2.39
CA PHE A 13 20.47 6.94 -0.93
C PHE A 13 19.21 7.55 -0.32
N VAL A 14 18.86 8.78 -0.69
CA VAL A 14 17.65 9.45 -0.21
C VAL A 14 16.39 8.66 -0.60
N ALA A 15 16.30 8.19 -1.84
CA ALA A 15 15.19 7.37 -2.29
C ALA A 15 15.10 6.05 -1.51
N SER A 16 16.23 5.38 -1.27
CA SER A 16 16.29 4.14 -0.50
C SER A 16 15.82 4.32 0.95
N VAL A 17 16.28 5.38 1.63
CA VAL A 17 15.85 5.71 3.00
C VAL A 17 14.35 5.99 3.04
N PHE A 18 13.83 6.73 2.06
CA PHE A 18 12.41 7.05 1.97
C PHE A 18 11.54 5.80 1.77
N LEU A 19 11.87 4.95 0.79
CA LEU A 19 11.13 3.72 0.51
C LEU A 19 11.20 2.74 1.69
N SER A 20 12.37 2.60 2.32
CA SER A 20 12.56 1.77 3.50
C SER A 20 11.72 2.26 4.68
N SER A 21 11.60 3.59 4.83
CA SER A 21 10.79 4.22 5.89
C SER A 21 9.29 3.92 5.69
N ILE A 22 8.79 3.98 4.46
CA ILE A 22 7.41 3.59 4.12
C ILE A 22 7.18 2.10 4.43
N GLY A 23 8.09 1.22 4.00
CA GLY A 23 8.02 -0.21 4.30
C GLY A 23 8.04 -0.51 5.81
N LEU A 24 8.88 0.21 6.57
CA LEU A 24 8.92 0.07 8.02
C LEU A 24 7.61 0.53 8.67
N LEU A 25 7.05 1.65 8.23
CA LEU A 25 5.77 2.16 8.74
C LEU A 25 4.64 1.14 8.55
N THR A 26 4.53 0.54 7.35
CA THR A 26 3.47 -0.45 7.09
C THR A 26 3.62 -1.70 7.97
N LEU A 27 4.85 -2.18 8.19
CA LEU A 27 5.13 -3.29 9.10
C LEU A 27 4.79 -2.95 10.56
N ILE A 28 5.15 -1.76 11.03
CA ILE A 28 4.81 -1.30 12.38
C ILE A 28 3.28 -1.31 12.57
N TYR A 29 2.52 -0.83 11.58
CA TYR A 29 1.05 -0.83 11.63
C TYR A 29 0.44 -2.24 11.65
N LEU A 30 1.07 -3.22 10.99
CA LEU A 30 0.63 -4.62 11.03
C LEU A 30 0.87 -5.28 12.39
N ILE A 31 1.99 -4.96 13.04
CA ILE A 31 2.40 -5.58 14.31
C ILE A 31 1.71 -4.91 15.51
N LYS A 32 1.34 -3.62 15.37
CA LYS A 32 0.74 -2.81 16.44
C LYS A 32 -0.45 -3.55 17.07
N PRO A 33 -0.50 -3.65 18.42
CA PRO A 33 -1.64 -4.24 19.10
C PRO A 33 -2.90 -3.44 18.77
N LYS A 34 -3.96 -4.17 18.44
CA LYS A 34 -5.24 -3.56 18.09
C LYS A 34 -6.15 -3.56 19.30
N LYS A 35 -7.03 -2.54 19.37
CA LYS A 35 -8.05 -2.47 20.40
C LYS A 35 -9.05 -3.63 20.23
N LEU A 36 -9.54 -4.14 21.36
CA LEU A 36 -10.66 -5.06 21.40
C LEU A 36 -11.87 -4.43 20.67
N PRO A 37 -12.69 -5.22 19.93
CA PRO A 37 -12.87 -6.68 20.00
C PRO A 37 -12.02 -7.50 19.01
N MET A 38 -10.84 -7.02 18.63
CA MET A 38 -10.01 -7.70 17.63
C MET A 38 -9.19 -8.86 18.23
N ASP A 39 -9.72 -10.09 18.14
CA ASP A 39 -9.06 -11.33 18.56
C ASP A 39 -7.88 -11.73 17.64
N GLU A 40 -7.07 -12.73 18.03
CA GLU A 40 -5.89 -13.17 17.26
C GLU A 40 -6.21 -13.57 15.81
N SER A 41 -7.35 -14.23 15.58
CA SER A 41 -7.83 -14.59 14.24
C SER A 41 -8.10 -13.36 13.36
N ASN A 42 -8.63 -12.30 13.96
CA ASN A 42 -8.85 -11.03 13.28
C ASN A 42 -7.54 -10.31 12.94
N ARG A 43 -6.45 -10.55 13.68
CA ARG A 43 -5.11 -10.04 13.36
C ARG A 43 -4.54 -10.70 12.11
N ILE A 44 -4.68 -12.02 11.99
CA ILE A 44 -4.26 -12.76 10.79
C ILE A 44 -5.07 -12.30 9.57
N ASN A 45 -6.38 -12.14 9.72
CA ASN A 45 -7.23 -11.62 8.64
C ASN A 45 -6.83 -10.20 8.22
N HIS A 46 -6.38 -9.35 9.15
CA HIS A 46 -5.88 -8.03 8.81
C HIS A 46 -4.57 -8.07 7.99
N ILE A 47 -3.65 -8.98 8.31
CA ILE A 47 -2.42 -9.19 7.51
C ILE A 47 -2.79 -9.70 6.11
N ARG A 48 -3.73 -10.65 6.02
CA ARG A 48 -4.24 -11.14 4.74
C ARG A 48 -4.87 -10.02 3.92
N LEU A 49 -5.66 -9.16 4.55
CA LEU A 49 -6.32 -8.02 3.88
C LEU A 49 -5.28 -7.02 3.37
N TRP A 50 -4.25 -6.71 4.16
CA TRP A 50 -3.13 -5.87 3.71
C TRP A 50 -2.40 -6.46 2.49
N TRP A 51 -2.09 -7.76 2.52
CA TRP A 51 -1.47 -8.45 1.39
C TRP A 51 -2.38 -8.46 0.16
N PHE A 52 -3.68 -8.66 0.37
CA PHE A 52 -4.68 -8.70 -0.68
C PHE A 52 -4.86 -7.35 -1.36
N VAL A 53 -4.84 -6.23 -0.62
CA VAL A 53 -4.89 -4.86 -1.18
C VAL A 53 -3.70 -4.61 -2.12
N ILE A 54 -2.51 -5.09 -1.75
CA ILE A 54 -1.30 -4.89 -2.55
C ILE A 54 -1.28 -5.77 -3.81
N THR A 55 -1.76 -7.01 -3.70
CA THR A 55 -1.62 -7.99 -4.78
C THR A 55 -2.82 -8.08 -5.72
N ARG A 56 -4.01 -7.71 -5.24
CA ARG A 56 -5.26 -7.79 -6.00
C ARG A 56 -6.16 -6.57 -5.76
N PRO A 57 -5.68 -5.34 -6.04
CA PRO A 57 -6.46 -4.12 -5.84
C PRO A 57 -7.76 -4.12 -6.65
N GLU A 58 -7.79 -4.77 -7.83
CA GLU A 58 -8.95 -4.85 -8.71
C GLU A 58 -10.19 -5.51 -8.07
N LEU A 59 -9.97 -6.36 -7.06
CA LEU A 59 -11.06 -7.00 -6.33
C LEU A 59 -11.70 -6.05 -5.31
N PHE A 60 -10.98 -5.02 -4.86
CA PHE A 60 -11.54 -3.97 -3.98
C PHE A 60 -12.35 -2.93 -4.72
N VAL A 61 -12.08 -2.74 -6.02
CA VAL A 61 -12.82 -1.81 -6.86
C VAL A 61 -14.31 -2.12 -6.80
N ARG A 62 -14.70 -3.39 -6.86
CA ARG A 62 -16.11 -3.80 -6.77
C ARG A 62 -16.76 -3.54 -5.41
N GLU A 63 -15.99 -3.53 -4.34
CA GLU A 63 -16.50 -3.36 -2.98
C GLU A 63 -16.70 -1.88 -2.60
N PHE A 64 -15.98 -0.96 -3.25
CA PHE A 64 -16.01 0.46 -2.92
C PHE A 64 -16.52 1.29 -4.10
N ALA A 65 -17.74 1.82 -4.00
CA ALA A 65 -18.38 2.61 -5.07
C ALA A 65 -17.51 3.78 -5.56
N TRP A 66 -16.81 4.47 -4.66
CA TRP A 66 -15.89 5.57 -5.03
C TRP A 66 -14.67 5.07 -5.83
N LEU A 67 -14.15 3.87 -5.52
CA LEU A 67 -13.05 3.25 -6.25
C LEU A 67 -13.52 2.78 -7.64
N GLN A 68 -14.77 2.36 -7.77
CA GLN A 68 -15.37 2.05 -9.08
C GLN A 68 -15.35 3.26 -9.99
N PHE A 69 -15.76 4.44 -9.51
CA PHE A 69 -15.82 5.63 -10.37
C PHE A 69 -14.44 6.15 -10.82
N ASP A 70 -13.38 5.85 -10.06
CA ASP A 70 -12.00 6.27 -10.36
C ASP A 70 -11.21 5.23 -11.17
N GLU A 71 -11.34 3.92 -10.86
CA GLU A 71 -10.54 2.86 -11.49
C GLU A 71 -11.28 2.09 -12.60
N LEU A 72 -12.60 1.92 -12.48
CA LEU A 72 -13.42 1.46 -13.59
C LEU A 72 -13.90 2.71 -14.29
N ASP A 73 -13.16 3.09 -15.33
CA ASP A 73 -13.62 3.99 -16.38
C ASP A 73 -15.15 3.88 -16.52
N ASN A 74 -15.87 4.99 -16.35
CA ASN A 74 -17.32 5.12 -16.55
C ASN A 74 -17.74 4.83 -18.02
N ILE A 75 -16.96 4.01 -18.74
CA ILE A 75 -17.18 3.56 -20.10
C ILE A 75 -18.37 2.61 -20.07
N ASN A 76 -19.52 3.21 -20.39
CA ASN A 76 -20.78 2.61 -20.84
C ASN A 76 -21.77 2.19 -19.73
N LYS A 77 -22.28 3.16 -18.96
CA LYS A 77 -23.64 3.07 -18.40
C LYS A 77 -24.74 3.65 -19.30
N ASP A 78 -24.40 4.00 -20.55
CA ASP A 78 -25.33 4.53 -21.56
C ASP A 78 -25.45 3.64 -22.81
N LYS A 79 -25.67 2.32 -22.63
CA LYS A 79 -26.23 1.46 -23.68
C LYS A 79 -27.27 0.51 -23.13
#